data_AF-A0A926BC19-F1
#
_entry.id   AF-A0A926BC19-F1
#
_cell.length_a   1.000
_cell.length_b   1.000
_cell.length_c   1.000
_cell.angle_alpha   90.00
_cell.angle_beta   90.00
_cell.angle_gamma   90.00
#
_symmetry.space_group_name_H-M   'P 1'
#
loop_
_entity.id
_entity.type
_entity.pdbx_description
1 polymer ?
#
loop_
_entity_poly.entity_id
_entity_poly.type
_entity_poly.pdbx_seq_one_letter_code
_entity_poly.pdbx_strand_id
1 'polypeptide(L)' 'MIAKASAKIPAAQPTQDEIAKRSYEIFLERGAEHGHDEEHWLQAEQELSS' A
#
# COMPACT_ATOMS: atom_id res chain seq x y z
N MET A 1 16.01 -14.59 -11.81
CA MET A 1 16.18 -13.58 -10.75
C MET A 1 15.12 -12.51 -11.00
N ILE A 2 13.98 -12.55 -10.31
CA ILE A 2 12.99 -11.48 -10.52
C ILE A 2 13.53 -10.23 -9.84
N ALA A 3 14.05 -9.34 -10.65
CA ALA A 3 14.49 -8.02 -10.25
C ALA A 3 13.29 -7.25 -9.69
N LYS A 4 13.48 -6.69 -8.50
CA LYS A 4 12.61 -5.69 -7.88
C LYS A 4 12.57 -4.46 -8.80
N ALA A 5 11.52 -4.26 -9.60
CA ALA A 5 11.35 -3.03 -10.39
C ALA A 5 9.91 -2.78 -10.86
N SER A 6 9.40 -1.61 -10.44
CA SER A 6 8.75 -0.57 -11.25
C SER A 6 7.46 -0.88 -12.01
N ALA A 7 6.38 -0.18 -11.61
CA ALA A 7 5.49 0.51 -12.55
C ALA A 7 4.69 1.61 -11.83
N LYS A 8 5.30 2.77 -11.59
CA LYS A 8 4.55 4.02 -11.44
C LYS A 8 3.90 4.27 -12.82
N ILE A 9 2.67 3.81 -13.02
CA ILE A 9 1.85 4.21 -14.16
C ILE A 9 1.10 5.46 -13.69
N PRO A 10 1.50 6.67 -14.09
CA PRO A 10 0.74 7.85 -13.76
C PRO A 10 -0.55 7.82 -14.60
N ALA A 11 -1.71 7.85 -13.92
CA ALA A 11 -2.96 8.53 -14.32
C ALA A 11 -4.28 7.77 -14.06
N ALA A 12 -4.29 6.57 -13.48
CA ALA A 12 -5.55 5.93 -13.09
C ALA A 12 -5.37 5.20 -11.77
N GLN A 13 -6.16 5.61 -10.77
CA GLN A 13 -6.47 4.98 -9.48
C GLN A 13 -5.57 3.81 -9.03
N PRO A 14 -4.96 3.85 -7.83
CA PRO A 14 -4.08 2.79 -7.36
C PRO A 14 -4.79 1.43 -7.38
N THR A 15 -4.06 0.39 -7.79
CA THR A 15 -4.64 -0.95 -7.86
C THR A 15 -4.76 -1.55 -6.46
N GLN A 16 -5.72 -2.47 -6.26
CA GLN A 16 -5.87 -3.18 -4.97
C GLN A 16 -4.58 -3.86 -4.50
N ASP A 17 -3.74 -4.37 -5.42
CA ASP A 17 -2.48 -5.02 -5.07
C ASP A 17 -1.44 -4.02 -4.53
N GLU A 18 -1.41 -2.81 -5.09
CA GLU A 18 -0.56 -1.72 -4.59
C GLU A 18 -1.04 -1.24 -3.22
N ILE A 19 -2.35 -1.08 -3.05
CA ILE A 19 -2.95 -0.70 -1.77
C ILE A 19 -2.66 -1.77 -0.71
N ALA A 20 -2.80 -3.06 -1.05
CA ALA A 20 -2.51 -4.18 -0.15
C ALA A 20 -1.03 -4.24 0.27
N LYS A 21 -0.11 -4.00 -0.66
CA LYS A 21 1.32 -3.91 -0.33
C LYS A 21 1.59 -2.75 0.61
N ARG A 22 1.04 -1.57 0.30
CA ARG A 22 1.30 -0.37 1.10
C ARG A 22 0.65 -0.45 2.49
N SER A 23 -0.55 -1.03 2.61
CA SER A 23 -1.20 -1.26 3.90
C SER A 23 -0.44 -2.26 4.77
N TYR A 24 0.17 -3.28 4.15
CA TYR A 24 1.05 -4.22 4.85
C TYR A 24 2.34 -3.55 5.33
N GLU A 25 2.93 -2.66 4.53
CA GLU A 25 4.08 -1.86 4.97
C GLU A 25 3.72 -0.98 6.17
N ILE A 26 2.57 -0.28 6.12
CA ILE A 26 2.07 0.55 7.23
C ILE A 26 1.83 -0.29 8.49
N PHE A 27 1.25 -1.48 8.34
CA PHE A 27 1.06 -2.43 9.44
C PHE A 27 2.38 -2.78 10.12
N LEU A 28 3.43 -3.08 9.33
CA LEU A 28 4.77 -3.36 9.87
C LEU A 28 5.38 -2.13 10.55
N GLU A 29 5.25 -0.95 9.95
CA GLU A 29 5.77 0.32 10.49
C GLU A 29 5.13 0.69 11.83
N ARG A 30 3.83 0.35 12.03
CA ARG A 30 3.10 0.56 13.28
C ARG A 30 3.34 -0.52 14.34
N GLY A 31 4.21 -1.48 14.07
CA GLY A 31 4.57 -2.54 15.02
C GLY A 31 3.73 -3.80 14.89
N ALA A 32 3.15 -4.05 13.71
CA ALA A 32 2.30 -5.20 13.43
C ALA A 32 1.09 -5.30 14.37
N GLU A 33 0.52 -4.15 14.73
CA GLU A 33 -0.68 -4.08 15.55
C GLU A 33 -1.93 -4.39 14.71
N HIS A 34 -2.67 -5.40 15.17
CA HIS A 34 -3.88 -5.88 14.50
C HIS A 34 -5.11 -5.10 14.96
N GLY A 35 -6.13 -4.97 14.11
CA GLY A 35 -7.34 -4.18 14.40
C GLY A 35 -7.35 -2.79 13.76
N HIS A 36 -6.27 -2.42 13.07
CA HIS A 36 -6.16 -1.18 12.29
C HIS A 36 -6.06 -1.46 10.78
N ASP A 37 -6.46 -2.65 10.35
CA ASP A 37 -6.29 -3.13 8.97
C ASP A 37 -7.04 -2.22 7.97
N GLU A 38 -8.25 -1.77 8.33
CA GLU A 38 -9.05 -0.83 7.54
C GLU A 38 -8.41 0.57 7.47
N GLU A 39 -7.84 1.05 8.58
CA GLU A 39 -7.13 2.34 8.61
C GLU A 39 -5.86 2.30 7.78
N HIS A 40 -5.09 1.21 7.85
CA HIS A 40 -3.89 1.01 7.04
C HIS A 40 -4.23 0.93 5.56
N TRP A 41 -5.36 0.30 5.22
CA TRP A 41 -5.89 0.25 3.86
C TRP A 41 -6.25 1.64 3.34
N LEU A 42 -7.04 2.41 4.10
CA LEU A 42 -7.46 3.75 3.69
C LEU A 42 -6.27 4.72 3.55
N GLN A 43 -5.29 4.60 4.46
CA GLN A 43 -4.07 5.40 4.42
C GLN A 43 -3.23 5.05 3.17
N ALA A 44 -3.12 3.76 2.83
CA ALA A 44 -2.46 3.32 1.61
C ALA A 44 -3.13 3.84 0.34
N GLU A 45 -4.47 3.84 0.28
CA GLU A 45 -5.21 4.42 -0.86
C GLU A 45 -4.91 5.90 -1.04
N GLN A 46 -4.89 6.67 0.05
CA GLN A 46 -4.57 8.10 0.02
C GLN A 46 -3.13 8.38 -0.41
N GLU A 47 -2.15 7.63 0.10
CA GLU A 47 -0.75 7.82 -0.26
C GLU A 47 -0.46 7.48 -1.72
N LEU A 48 -1.14 6.46 -2.28
CA LEU A 48 -0.94 6.03 -3.65
C LEU A 48 -1.77 6.82 -4.67
N SER A 49 -2.86 7.47 -4.24
CA SER A 49 -3.69 8.32 -5.09
C SER A 49 -3.21 9.78 -5.15
N SER A 50 -2.18 10.16 -4.40
CA SER A 50 -1.68 11.54 -4.29
C SER A 50 -0.44 11.86 -5.15
#